data_AF-A0A7W5AF08-F1
#
_entry.id   AF-A0A7W5AF08-F1
#
_cell.length_a   1.000
_cell.length_b   1.000
_cell.length_c   1.000
_cell.angle_alpha   90.00
_cell.angle_beta   90.00
_cell.angle_gamma   90.00
#
_symmetry.space_group_name_H-M   'P 1'
#
loop_
_entity.id
_entity.type
_entity.pdbx_description
1 polymer ?
#
loop_
_entity_poly.entity_id
_entity_poly.type
_entity_poly.pdbx_seq_one_letter_code
_entity_poly.pdbx_strand_id
1 'polypeptide(L)'
;MGLYGDPDELDRLAARLRERAARIRDEAATHEARGHAAEWVSDGAAAYRERLSRDRAEVDRQAAEIEHAAALLAEHAESVRQIIADIARIERETRQWFVDTGKSLVDRADDLIEAAGRILRRGLTEPPWANWPFRPDNLPAAGDVRWLEVGRFMRGEGAL
;
A
#
# COMPACT_ATOMS: atom_id res chain seq x y z
N MET A 1 -5.06 13.19 -5.74
CA MET A 1 -4.01 12.75 -4.80
C MET A 1 -4.67 11.94 -3.72
N GLY A 2 -4.52 10.61 -3.76
CA GLY A 2 -5.08 9.71 -2.74
C GLY A 2 -4.38 9.91 -1.40
N LEU A 3 -5.14 9.82 -0.32
CA LEU A 3 -4.71 10.10 1.07
C LEU A 3 -3.52 9.24 1.56
N TYR A 4 -3.10 8.23 0.79
CA TYR A 4 -2.14 7.18 1.18
C TYR A 4 -0.75 7.31 0.53
N GLY A 5 -0.54 8.36 -0.27
CA GLY A 5 0.57 8.40 -1.22
C GLY A 5 0.23 7.63 -2.49
N ASP A 6 0.88 8.00 -3.59
CA ASP A 6 0.73 7.31 -4.87
C ASP A 6 1.82 6.21 -4.96
N PRO A 7 1.45 4.91 -4.93
CA PRO A 7 2.43 3.83 -5.00
C PRO A 7 3.25 3.86 -6.30
N ASP A 8 2.69 4.37 -7.39
CA ASP A 8 3.41 4.52 -8.65
C ASP A 8 4.50 5.60 -8.56
N GLU A 9 4.23 6.69 -7.83
CA GLU A 9 5.24 7.73 -7.56
C GLU A 9 6.35 7.21 -6.64
N LEU A 10 6.02 6.39 -5.64
CA LEU A 10 7.00 5.75 -4.77
C LEU A 10 7.92 4.81 -5.57
N ASP A 11 7.36 4.00 -6.46
CA ASP A 11 8.13 3.12 -7.34
C ASP A 11 9.01 3.92 -8.32
N ARG A 12 8.48 5.00 -8.89
CA ARG A 12 9.27 5.92 -9.75
C ARG A 12 10.44 6.52 -8.98
N LEU A 13 10.23 6.95 -7.74
CA LEU A 13 11.29 7.51 -6.90
C LEU A 13 12.34 6.44 -6.56
N ALA A 14 11.92 5.24 -6.17
CA ALA A 14 12.82 4.12 -5.91
C ALA A 14 13.67 3.77 -7.14
N ALA A 15 13.06 3.72 -8.33
CA ALA A 15 13.77 3.47 -9.59
C ALA A 15 14.85 4.55 -9.86
N ARG A 16 14.51 5.84 -9.70
CA ARG A 16 15.48 6.94 -9.88
C ARG A 16 16.65 6.86 -8.90
N LEU A 17 16.40 6.47 -7.65
CA LEU A 17 17.46 6.29 -6.65
C LEU A 17 18.40 5.15 -7.01
N ARG A 18 17.86 4.00 -7.43
CA ARG A 18 18.69 2.86 -7.90
C ARG A 18 19.53 3.24 -9.11
N GLU A 19 18.94 3.93 -10.09
CA GLU A 19 19.67 4.42 -11.26
C GLU A 19 20.80 5.38 -10.85
N ARG A 20 20.54 6.28 -9.91
CA ARG A 20 21.54 7.23 -9.41
C ARG A 20 22.68 6.53 -8.67
N ALA A 21 22.36 5.54 -7.82
CA ALA A 21 23.36 4.74 -7.12
C ALA A 21 24.26 3.96 -8.09
N ALA A 22 23.66 3.30 -9.09
CA ALA A 22 24.40 2.59 -10.13
C ALA A 22 25.35 3.54 -10.88
N ARG A 23 24.86 4.70 -11.31
CA ARG A 23 25.66 5.71 -12.02
C ARG A 23 26.86 6.19 -11.18
N ILE A 24 26.64 6.45 -9.90
CA ILE A 24 27.70 6.89 -8.97
C ILE A 24 28.79 5.81 -8.83
N ARG A 25 28.41 4.53 -8.76
CA ARG A 25 29.39 3.42 -8.73
C ARG A 25 30.18 3.33 -10.03
N ASP A 26 29.52 3.44 -11.17
CA ASP A 26 30.17 3.40 -12.48
C ASP A 26 31.14 4.58 -12.66
N GLU A 27 30.74 5.78 -12.24
CA GLU A 27 31.59 6.98 -12.24
C GLU A 27 32.82 6.79 -11.34
N ALA A 28 32.64 6.24 -10.13
CA ALA A 28 33.75 5.99 -9.21
C ALA A 28 34.70 4.89 -9.70
N ALA A 29 34.16 3.79 -10.26
CA ALA A 29 34.96 2.72 -10.86
C ALA A 29 35.75 3.22 -12.08
N THR A 30 35.11 4.04 -12.92
CA THR A 30 35.78 4.70 -14.05
C THR A 30 36.89 5.63 -13.58
N HIS A 31 36.64 6.40 -12.50
CA HIS A 31 37.65 7.29 -11.95
C HIS A 31 38.87 6.52 -11.42
N GLU A 32 38.65 5.45 -10.66
CA GLU A 32 39.72 4.58 -10.16
C GLU A 32 40.51 3.97 -11.33
N ALA A 33 39.83 3.38 -12.31
CA ALA A 33 40.48 2.77 -13.47
C ALA A 33 41.35 3.77 -14.24
N ARG A 34 40.88 5.00 -14.45
CA ARG A 34 41.67 6.07 -15.09
C ARG A 34 42.89 6.47 -14.26
N GLY A 35 42.76 6.52 -12.93
CA GLY A 35 43.88 6.82 -12.04
C GLY A 35 44.93 5.71 -12.00
N HIS A 36 44.51 4.45 -12.11
CA HIS A 36 45.42 3.31 -12.24
C HIS A 36 46.10 3.24 -13.61
N ALA A 37 45.43 3.66 -14.69
CA ALA A 37 46.00 3.71 -16.03
C ALA A 37 47.00 4.87 -16.24
N ALA A 38 47.08 5.83 -15.31
CA ALA A 38 48.01 6.94 -15.43
C ALA A 38 49.48 6.48 -15.32
N GLU A 39 50.28 6.79 -16.34
CA GLU A 39 51.70 6.41 -16.47
C GLU A 39 52.65 7.21 -15.55
N TRP A 40 52.10 8.00 -14.62
CA TRP A 40 52.89 8.73 -13.65
C TRP A 40 53.44 7.80 -12.55
N VAL A 41 54.76 7.83 -12.38
CA VAL A 41 55.50 7.03 -11.40
C VAL A 41 56.19 7.95 -10.38
N SER A 42 55.72 7.90 -9.15
CA SER A 42 56.31 8.53 -7.96
C SER A 42 55.66 7.99 -6.69
N ASP A 43 56.21 8.29 -5.52
CA ASP A 43 55.56 8.01 -4.23
C ASP A 43 54.18 8.69 -4.13
N GLY A 44 54.06 9.91 -4.68
CA GLY A 44 52.78 10.62 -4.78
C GLY A 44 51.76 9.88 -5.64
N ALA A 45 52.20 9.21 -6.71
CA ALA A 45 51.32 8.41 -7.56
C ALA A 45 50.84 7.13 -6.84
N ALA A 46 51.69 6.51 -6.02
CA ALA A 46 51.29 5.38 -5.18
C ALA A 46 50.25 5.80 -4.13
N ALA A 47 50.51 6.89 -3.40
CA ALA A 47 49.59 7.45 -2.41
C ALA A 47 48.25 7.88 -3.04
N TYR A 48 48.28 8.45 -4.25
CA TYR A 48 47.08 8.82 -5.00
C TYR A 48 46.22 7.59 -5.37
N ARG A 49 46.84 6.52 -5.89
CA ARG A 49 46.12 5.28 -6.23
C ARG A 49 45.52 4.61 -4.99
N GLU A 50 46.25 4.57 -3.87
CA GLU A 50 45.70 4.08 -2.61
C GLU A 50 44.50 4.92 -2.15
N ARG A 51 44.58 6.25 -2.30
CA ARG A 51 43.48 7.14 -1.97
C ARG A 51 42.25 6.89 -2.86
N LEU A 52 42.45 6.68 -4.17
CA LEU A 52 41.36 6.35 -5.10
C LEU A 52 40.62 5.09 -4.70
N SER A 53 41.32 4.01 -4.34
CA SER A 53 40.66 2.77 -3.89
C SER A 53 39.87 2.96 -2.59
N ARG A 54 40.35 3.81 -1.67
CA ARG A 54 39.60 4.16 -0.44
C ARG A 54 38.36 4.99 -0.75
N ASP A 55 38.50 6.00 -1.62
CA ASP A 55 37.37 6.86 -2.02
C ASP A 55 36.33 6.03 -2.80
N ARG A 56 36.76 5.10 -3.67
CA ARG A 56 35.88 4.13 -4.35
C ARG A 56 35.06 3.30 -3.36
N ALA A 57 35.72 2.74 -2.35
CA ALA A 57 35.07 1.93 -1.33
C ALA A 57 34.05 2.75 -0.51
N GLU A 58 34.36 4.01 -0.21
CA GLU A 58 33.40 4.91 0.46
C GLU A 58 32.18 5.19 -0.41
N VAL A 59 32.40 5.49 -1.70
CA VAL A 59 31.31 5.70 -2.65
C VAL A 59 30.43 4.46 -2.79
N ASP A 60 31.02 3.25 -2.78
CA ASP A 60 30.25 2.01 -2.81
C ASP A 60 29.33 1.84 -1.59
N ARG A 61 29.83 2.20 -0.40
CA ARG A 61 29.02 2.17 0.83
C ARG A 61 27.84 3.14 0.73
N GLN A 62 28.09 4.37 0.34
CA GLN A 62 27.03 5.39 0.19
C GLN A 62 26.01 5.00 -0.89
N ALA A 63 26.46 4.45 -2.02
CA ALA A 63 25.57 3.93 -3.04
C ALA A 63 24.69 2.77 -2.52
N ALA A 64 25.22 1.92 -1.64
CA ALA A 64 24.44 0.85 -1.01
C ALA A 64 23.38 1.40 -0.04
N GLU A 65 23.66 2.48 0.68
CA GLU A 65 22.65 3.16 1.52
C GLU A 65 21.51 3.75 0.68
N ILE A 66 21.82 4.33 -0.48
CA ILE A 66 20.81 4.83 -1.43
C ILE A 66 19.92 3.69 -1.95
N GLU A 67 20.52 2.55 -2.29
CA GLU A 67 19.76 1.37 -2.72
C GLU A 67 18.89 0.79 -1.61
N HIS A 68 19.38 0.79 -0.37
CA HIS A 68 18.59 0.39 0.78
C HIS A 68 17.37 1.31 0.96
N ALA A 69 17.55 2.62 0.87
CA ALA A 69 16.43 3.57 0.89
C ALA A 69 15.43 3.33 -0.26
N ALA A 70 15.93 3.02 -1.46
CA ALA A 70 15.07 2.67 -2.59
C ALA A 70 14.29 1.35 -2.37
N ALA A 71 14.88 0.38 -1.68
CA ALA A 71 14.19 -0.86 -1.29
C ALA A 71 13.06 -0.58 -0.30
N LEU A 72 13.31 0.23 0.73
CA LEU A 72 12.28 0.63 1.70
C LEU A 72 11.11 1.37 1.03
N LEU A 73 11.38 2.22 0.03
CA LEU A 73 10.32 2.90 -0.72
C LEU A 73 9.44 1.93 -1.52
N ALA A 74 10.05 0.92 -2.16
CA ALA A 74 9.32 -0.09 -2.92
C ALA A 74 8.47 -0.99 -2.00
N GLU A 75 9.00 -1.37 -0.83
CA GLU A 75 8.25 -2.09 0.19
C GLU A 75 7.06 -1.27 0.70
N HIS A 76 7.26 0.03 0.92
CA HIS A 76 6.19 0.93 1.32
C HIS A 76 5.11 1.07 0.22
N ALA A 77 5.50 1.17 -1.06
CA ALA A 77 4.57 1.19 -2.18
C ALA A 77 3.69 -0.07 -2.21
N GLU A 78 4.27 -1.23 -1.94
CA GLU A 78 3.52 -2.49 -1.86
C GLU A 78 2.55 -2.52 -0.69
N SER A 79 2.97 -2.04 0.48
CA SER A 79 2.09 -1.88 1.64
C SER A 79 0.88 -0.98 1.34
N VAL A 80 1.11 0.14 0.63
CA VAL A 80 0.05 1.04 0.18
C VAL A 80 -0.90 0.35 -0.80
N ARG A 81 -0.38 -0.41 -1.77
CA ARG A 81 -1.20 -1.21 -2.70
C ARG A 81 -2.08 -2.22 -1.95
N GLN A 82 -1.53 -2.91 -0.97
CA GLN A 82 -2.26 -3.86 -0.15
C GLN A 82 -3.40 -3.19 0.62
N ILE A 83 -3.14 -2.02 1.23
CA ILE A 83 -4.18 -1.24 1.94
C ILE A 83 -5.30 -0.83 0.98
N ILE A 84 -4.97 -0.34 -0.21
CA ILE A 84 -5.96 0.05 -1.23
C ILE A 84 -6.79 -1.16 -1.66
N ALA A 85 -6.15 -2.30 -1.90
CA ALA A 85 -6.84 -3.55 -2.25
C ALA A 85 -7.78 -4.03 -1.14
N ASP A 86 -7.35 -3.93 0.12
CA ASP A 86 -8.15 -4.28 1.28
C ASP A 86 -9.37 -3.37 1.44
N ILE A 87 -9.20 -2.05 1.27
CA ILE A 87 -10.31 -1.09 1.26
C ILE A 87 -11.31 -1.45 0.17
N ALA A 88 -10.84 -1.67 -1.06
CA ALA A 88 -11.70 -2.01 -2.19
C ALA A 88 -12.44 -3.33 -1.98
N ARG A 89 -11.79 -4.32 -1.35
CA ARG A 89 -12.41 -5.59 -0.98
C ARG A 89 -13.51 -5.39 0.06
N ILE A 90 -13.19 -4.74 1.17
CA ILE A 90 -14.14 -4.47 2.26
C ILE A 90 -15.35 -3.69 1.73
N GLU A 91 -15.11 -2.68 0.89
CA GLU A 91 -16.18 -1.90 0.26
C GLU A 91 -17.15 -2.80 -0.50
N ARG A 92 -16.63 -3.68 -1.38
CA ARG A 92 -17.46 -4.59 -2.17
C ARG A 92 -18.23 -5.56 -1.28
N GLU A 93 -17.54 -6.24 -0.37
CA GLU A 93 -18.16 -7.27 0.48
C GLU A 93 -19.22 -6.66 1.40
N THR A 94 -18.95 -5.50 1.99
CA THR A 94 -19.90 -4.80 2.88
C THR A 94 -21.14 -4.37 2.11
N ARG A 95 -20.97 -3.73 0.94
CA ARG A 95 -22.11 -3.32 0.11
C ARG A 95 -22.94 -4.52 -0.34
N GLN A 96 -22.29 -5.60 -0.75
CA GLN A 96 -22.95 -6.82 -1.18
C GLN A 96 -23.74 -7.45 -0.01
N TRP A 97 -23.14 -7.54 1.17
CA TRP A 97 -23.81 -8.04 2.36
C TRP A 97 -25.08 -7.26 2.71
N PHE A 98 -25.05 -5.92 2.64
CA PHE A 98 -26.24 -5.10 2.88
C PHE A 98 -27.34 -5.38 1.84
N VAL A 99 -26.98 -5.53 0.56
CA VAL A 99 -27.94 -5.85 -0.50
C VAL A 99 -28.56 -7.22 -0.28
N ASP A 100 -27.77 -8.24 0.00
CA ASP A 100 -28.24 -9.62 0.16
C ASP A 100 -29.07 -9.78 1.43
N THR A 101 -28.62 -9.18 2.53
CA THR A 101 -29.38 -9.20 3.78
C THR A 101 -30.69 -8.44 3.62
N GLY A 102 -30.68 -7.27 2.95
CA GLY A 102 -31.88 -6.50 2.63
C GLY A 102 -32.90 -7.28 1.81
N LYS A 103 -32.46 -7.93 0.72
CA LYS A 103 -33.33 -8.81 -0.10
C LYS A 103 -33.92 -9.93 0.74
N SER A 104 -33.09 -10.63 1.53
CA SER A 104 -33.56 -11.74 2.37
C SER A 104 -34.59 -11.31 3.43
N LEU A 105 -34.60 -10.04 3.85
CA LEU A 105 -35.60 -9.51 4.77
C LEU A 105 -36.91 -9.22 4.05
N VAL A 106 -36.85 -8.67 2.82
CA VAL A 106 -38.02 -8.43 1.98
C VAL A 106 -38.68 -9.75 1.58
N ASP A 107 -37.90 -10.72 1.09
CA ASP A 107 -38.40 -12.03 0.67
C ASP A 107 -39.13 -12.74 1.83
N ARG A 108 -38.54 -12.74 3.03
CA ARG A 108 -39.19 -13.30 4.23
C ARG A 108 -40.45 -12.53 4.65
N ALA A 109 -40.48 -11.21 4.43
CA ALA A 109 -41.66 -10.41 4.75
C ALA A 109 -42.80 -10.69 3.78
N ASP A 110 -42.51 -10.86 2.49
CA ASP A 110 -43.49 -11.21 1.46
C ASP A 110 -44.04 -12.62 1.68
N ASP A 111 -43.18 -13.61 1.96
CA ASP A 111 -43.59 -14.99 2.31
C ASP A 111 -44.52 -15.03 3.54
N LEU A 112 -44.28 -14.18 4.54
CA LEU A 112 -45.11 -14.09 5.75
C LEU A 112 -46.42 -13.31 5.52
N ILE A 113 -46.44 -12.35 4.61
CA ILE A 113 -47.65 -11.62 4.22
C ILE A 113 -48.60 -12.54 3.45
N GLU A 114 -48.06 -13.43 2.61
CA GLU A 114 -48.86 -14.46 1.93
C GLU A 114 -49.34 -15.55 2.91
N ALA A 115 -48.56 -15.87 3.96
CA ALA A 115 -48.89 -16.94 4.90
C ALA A 115 -49.71 -16.53 6.15
N ALA A 116 -49.69 -15.27 6.61
CA ALA A 116 -50.35 -14.87 7.87
C ALA A 116 -50.87 -13.42 7.93
N GLY A 117 -52.01 -13.23 8.63
CA GLY A 117 -52.65 -11.92 8.84
C GLY A 117 -51.87 -10.93 9.72
N ARG A 118 -52.22 -9.63 9.58
CA ARG A 118 -51.63 -8.36 10.12
C ARG A 118 -50.87 -8.32 11.46
N ILE A 119 -50.97 -9.30 12.35
CA ILE A 119 -50.44 -9.26 13.74
C ILE A 119 -48.93 -9.61 13.80
N LEU A 120 -48.41 -10.39 12.85
CA LEU A 120 -46.98 -10.77 12.80
C LEU A 120 -46.03 -9.67 12.31
N ARG A 121 -46.54 -8.52 11.84
CA ARG A 121 -45.77 -7.47 11.15
C ARG A 121 -44.73 -6.73 12.00
N ARG A 122 -44.82 -6.74 13.34
CA ARG A 122 -44.14 -5.73 14.17
C ARG A 122 -42.80 -6.15 14.77
N GLY A 123 -42.49 -7.45 14.82
CA GLY A 123 -41.26 -7.97 15.44
C GLY A 123 -40.16 -8.40 14.47
N LEU A 124 -40.44 -8.41 13.16
CA LEU A 124 -39.57 -9.00 12.12
C LEU A 124 -39.09 -7.99 11.05
N THR A 125 -39.48 -6.72 11.15
CA THR A 125 -39.24 -5.70 10.11
C THR A 125 -38.04 -4.80 10.36
N GLU A 126 -37.43 -4.83 11.54
CA GLU A 126 -36.26 -3.99 11.80
C GLU A 126 -34.99 -4.68 11.27
N PRO A 127 -34.25 -4.02 10.36
CA PRO A 127 -33.03 -4.60 9.82
C PRO A 127 -31.98 -4.77 10.92
N PRO A 128 -31.10 -5.78 10.84
CA PRO A 128 -30.13 -6.08 11.90
C PRO A 128 -29.15 -4.93 12.15
N TRP A 129 -28.93 -4.08 11.16
CA TRP A 129 -28.07 -2.89 11.25
C TRP A 129 -28.77 -1.62 11.76
N ALA A 130 -30.02 -1.68 12.19
CA ALA A 130 -30.77 -0.48 12.60
C ALA A 130 -30.06 0.34 13.68
N ASN A 131 -29.37 -0.33 14.60
CA ASN A 131 -28.62 0.28 15.70
C ASN A 131 -27.11 0.26 15.49
N TRP A 132 -26.64 -0.11 14.29
CA TRP A 132 -25.21 -0.15 14.00
C TRP A 132 -24.67 1.26 13.70
N PRO A 133 -23.40 1.53 14.03
CA PRO A 133 -22.74 2.78 13.65
C PRO A 133 -22.60 2.93 12.14
N PHE A 134 -22.50 1.82 11.41
CA PHE A 134 -22.41 1.76 9.95
C PHE A 134 -23.68 1.16 9.37
N ARG A 135 -24.27 1.88 8.42
CA ARG A 135 -25.55 1.62 7.77
C ARG A 135 -25.42 1.95 6.28
N PRO A 136 -26.29 1.41 5.40
CA PRO A 136 -26.20 1.65 3.96
C PRO A 136 -26.18 3.14 3.56
N ASP A 137 -26.82 4.01 4.34
CA ASP A 137 -26.96 5.45 4.09
C ASP A 137 -25.77 6.29 4.58
N ASN A 138 -24.90 5.74 5.44
CA ASN A 138 -23.81 6.49 6.07
C ASN A 138 -22.41 5.86 5.85
N LEU A 139 -22.29 4.97 4.85
CA LEU A 139 -21.01 4.35 4.51
C LEU A 139 -19.98 5.40 4.05
N PRO A 140 -18.68 5.18 4.30
CA PRO A 140 -17.63 6.05 3.80
C PRO A 140 -17.67 6.17 2.27
N ALA A 141 -17.10 7.25 1.75
CA ALA A 141 -16.88 7.40 0.31
C ALA A 141 -15.98 6.27 -0.22
N ALA A 142 -16.11 5.93 -1.50
CA ALA A 142 -15.28 4.90 -2.13
C ALA A 142 -13.78 5.21 -1.97
N GLY A 143 -12.99 4.21 -1.56
CA GLY A 143 -11.54 4.37 -1.33
C GLY A 143 -11.12 5.08 -0.03
N ASP A 144 -12.06 5.48 0.83
CA ASP A 144 -11.78 6.14 2.13
C ASP A 144 -11.18 5.16 3.17
N VAL A 145 -10.30 5.65 4.04
CA VAL A 145 -9.56 4.82 5.02
C VAL A 145 -10.48 4.26 6.08
N ARG A 146 -11.60 4.95 6.31
CA ARG A 146 -12.64 4.52 7.23
C ARG A 146 -13.26 3.19 6.81
N TRP A 147 -13.12 2.74 5.56
CA TRP A 147 -13.49 1.38 5.18
C TRP A 147 -12.73 0.31 5.98
N LEU A 148 -11.51 0.57 6.44
CA LEU A 148 -10.80 -0.37 7.32
C LEU A 148 -11.50 -0.49 8.69
N GLU A 149 -12.08 0.58 9.20
CA GLU A 149 -12.90 0.56 10.42
C GLU A 149 -14.21 -0.18 10.21
N VAL A 150 -14.90 0.10 9.09
CA VAL A 150 -16.11 -0.62 8.69
C VAL A 150 -15.83 -2.12 8.60
N GLY A 151 -14.77 -2.54 7.92
CA GLY A 151 -14.43 -3.95 7.78
C GLY A 151 -14.10 -4.63 9.10
N ARG A 152 -13.42 -3.94 10.03
CA ARG A 152 -13.19 -4.45 11.39
C ARG A 152 -14.50 -4.66 12.15
N PHE A 153 -15.41 -3.68 12.08
CA PHE A 153 -16.72 -3.77 12.71
C PHE A 153 -17.54 -4.91 12.12
N MET A 154 -17.68 -4.96 10.79
CA MET A 154 -18.51 -5.96 10.11
C MET A 154 -18.01 -7.40 10.35
N ARG A 155 -16.69 -7.63 10.40
CA ARG A 155 -16.13 -8.93 10.82
C ARG A 155 -16.44 -9.27 12.28
N GLY A 156 -16.43 -8.28 13.17
CA GLY A 156 -16.80 -8.46 14.58
C GLY A 156 -18.27 -8.88 14.75
N GLU A 157 -19.15 -8.38 13.88
CA GLU A 157 -20.57 -8.73 13.83
C GLU A 157 -20.87 -10.03 13.05
N GLY A 158 -19.84 -10.68 12.48
CA GLY A 158 -20.00 -11.89 11.65
C GLY A 158 -20.66 -11.64 10.29
N ALA A 159 -20.62 -10.40 9.80
CA ALA A 159 -21.20 -9.98 8.53
C ALA A 159 -20.21 -10.04 7.35
N LEU A 160 -18.91 -10.25 7.63
CA LEU A 160 -17.82 -10.46 6.67
C LEU A 160 -16.96 -11.65 7.07
#